data_AF-A0A6A4MVK0-F1
#
_entry.id   AF-A0A6A4MVK0-F1
#
_cell.length_a   1.000
_cell.length_b   1.000
_cell.length_c   1.000
_cell.angle_alpha   90.00
_cell.angle_beta   90.00
_cell.angle_gamma   90.00
#
_symmetry.space_group_name_H-M   'P 1'
#
loop_
_entity.id
_entity.type
_entity.pdbx_description
1 polymer ?
#
loop_
_entity_poly.entity_id
_entity_poly.type
_entity_poly.pdbx_seq_one_letter_code
_entity_poly.pdbx_strand_id
1 'polypeptide(L)'
;MTVTTSNSFIPTKSLTSLTHSLFPSSKSNQASFLIKPNPVPYIQAVHAAGEPSTPSTTTATRHAKWAIDSWKFKKALQLPEYPNKEAHNSVLKTLEAFPPIVFAGEAKNLQKRLREAALGNAFILQGGDCADSFKEFNAINIRDTFRILLQMSVVMMFGGQMPVIKVGRMAGQFAKPRSNQFEEKNEWCEIAKLSRR
;
A
#
# COMPACT_ATOMS: atom_id res chain seq x y z
N MET A 1 57.99 18.36 20.74
CA MET A 1 58.15 18.76 19.33
C MET A 1 56.77 19.03 18.76
N THR A 2 56.41 20.30 18.68
CA THR A 2 55.14 20.83 18.17
C THR A 2 55.18 20.87 16.65
N VAL A 3 54.27 20.17 15.97
CA VAL A 3 54.11 20.26 14.52
C VAL A 3 52.85 21.06 14.22
N THR A 4 53.07 22.34 13.91
CA THR A 4 52.16 23.26 13.24
C THR A 4 51.88 22.77 11.81
N THR A 5 50.61 22.63 11.45
CA THR A 5 50.19 22.42 10.06
C THR A 5 49.30 23.58 9.61
N SER A 6 49.77 24.23 8.56
CA SER A 6 49.30 25.48 7.96
C SER A 6 47.97 25.35 7.23
N ASN A 7 47.06 26.29 7.49
CA ASN A 7 45.89 26.60 6.66
C ASN A 7 46.34 27.24 5.33
N SER A 8 45.84 26.73 4.20
CA SER A 8 45.87 27.41 2.91
C SER A 8 44.44 27.64 2.40
N PHE A 9 44.05 28.91 2.42
CA PHE A 9 42.84 29.45 1.79
C PHE A 9 43.01 29.47 0.27
N ILE A 10 41.98 29.08 -0.48
CA ILE A 10 41.86 29.28 -1.93
C ILE A 10 40.50 29.95 -2.21
N PRO A 11 40.43 30.98 -3.09
CA PRO A 11 39.43 32.02 -3.02
C PRO A 11 38.12 31.71 -3.76
N THR A 12 37.06 32.30 -3.25
CA THR A 12 35.74 32.50 -3.87
C THR A 12 35.85 33.25 -5.20
N LYS A 13 35.30 32.66 -6.27
CA LYS A 13 34.88 33.41 -7.46
C LYS A 13 33.37 33.25 -7.65
N SER A 14 32.69 34.38 -7.45
CA SER A 14 31.31 34.64 -7.83
C SER A 14 31.16 34.51 -9.35
N LEU A 15 30.19 33.72 -9.79
CA LEU A 15 29.69 33.71 -11.17
C LEU A 15 28.20 33.99 -11.12
N THR A 16 27.89 35.25 -11.45
CA THR A 16 26.59 35.81 -11.74
C THR A 16 26.02 35.27 -13.05
N SER A 17 24.68 35.13 -13.07
CA SER A 17 23.78 35.14 -14.24
C SER A 17 23.85 33.96 -15.23
N LEU A 18 22.81 33.12 -15.21
CA LEU A 18 21.95 32.88 -16.38
C LEU A 18 20.74 32.01 -15.97
N THR A 19 19.64 32.67 -15.63
CA THR A 19 18.31 32.07 -15.56
C THR A 19 17.77 31.91 -16.99
N HIS A 20 17.83 30.71 -17.55
CA HIS A 20 17.03 30.38 -18.73
C HIS A 20 15.75 29.68 -18.28
N SER A 21 14.68 30.47 -18.20
CA SER A 21 13.30 30.00 -18.16
C SER A 21 12.95 29.28 -19.45
N LEU A 22 12.87 27.95 -19.42
CA LEU A 22 12.28 27.16 -20.50
C LEU A 22 10.75 27.09 -20.29
N PHE A 23 10.07 28.22 -20.49
CA PHE A 23 8.63 28.26 -20.67
C PHE A 23 8.34 28.85 -22.06
N PRO A 24 7.77 28.06 -22.99
CA PRO A 24 7.22 28.63 -24.21
C PRO A 24 5.92 29.38 -23.85
N SER A 25 5.95 30.71 -23.99
CA SER A 25 4.77 31.56 -24.08
C SER A 25 4.06 31.28 -25.41
N SER A 26 2.89 30.65 -25.38
CA SER A 26 1.96 30.65 -26.51
C SER A 26 0.68 31.36 -26.12
N LYS A 27 0.43 32.49 -26.78
CA LYS A 27 -0.82 33.26 -26.71
C LYS A 27 -1.83 32.66 -27.68
N SER A 28 -3.02 32.39 -27.15
CA SER A 28 -4.35 32.36 -27.78
C SER A 28 -4.53 31.74 -29.17
N ASN A 29 -5.28 30.64 -29.22
CA ASN A 29 -6.46 30.56 -30.07
C ASN A 29 -7.57 29.81 -29.32
N GLN A 30 -8.57 30.56 -28.87
CA GLN A 30 -9.84 30.02 -28.42
C GLN A 30 -10.56 29.47 -29.66
N ALA A 31 -10.59 28.15 -29.81
CA ALA A 31 -11.60 27.48 -30.59
C ALA A 31 -12.56 26.82 -29.59
N SER A 32 -13.63 27.52 -29.27
CA SER A 32 -14.74 27.00 -28.47
C SER A 32 -15.52 25.97 -29.30
N PHE A 33 -15.05 24.73 -29.32
CA PHE A 33 -15.85 23.60 -29.77
C PHE A 33 -16.80 23.20 -28.64
N LEU A 34 -18.04 23.66 -28.75
CA LEU A 34 -19.14 23.29 -27.86
C LEU A 34 -19.56 21.84 -28.15
N ILE A 35 -18.77 20.87 -27.70
CA ILE A 35 -19.16 19.46 -27.72
C ILE A 35 -20.01 19.21 -26.47
N LYS A 36 -21.34 19.21 -26.64
CA LYS A 36 -22.27 18.77 -25.60
C LYS A 36 -21.99 17.30 -25.26
N PRO A 37 -21.69 16.92 -24.02
CA PRO A 37 -21.68 15.52 -23.64
C PRO A 37 -23.12 14.99 -23.65
N ASN A 38 -23.38 13.94 -24.42
CA ASN A 38 -24.62 13.18 -24.34
C ASN A 38 -24.73 12.55 -22.95
N PRO A 39 -25.85 12.71 -22.22
CA PRO A 39 -26.04 12.03 -20.95
C PRO A 39 -26.18 10.52 -21.20
N VAL A 40 -25.22 9.75 -20.70
CA VAL A 40 -25.33 8.29 -20.61
C VAL A 40 -26.44 7.98 -19.60
N PRO A 41 -27.41 7.08 -19.89
CA PRO A 41 -28.47 6.78 -18.95
C PRO A 41 -27.88 6.14 -17.69
N TYR A 42 -28.03 6.84 -16.57
CA TYR A 42 -27.81 6.31 -15.22
C TYR A 42 -28.75 5.13 -15.00
N ILE A 43 -28.21 3.94 -14.78
CA ILE A 43 -28.99 2.75 -14.42
C ILE A 43 -29.51 2.97 -13.00
N GLN A 44 -30.78 3.37 -12.90
CA GLN A 44 -31.49 3.54 -11.65
C GLN A 44 -32.06 2.18 -11.24
N ALA A 45 -31.66 1.67 -10.08
CA ALA A 45 -32.23 0.45 -9.52
C ALA A 45 -33.73 0.68 -9.23
N VAL A 46 -34.58 -0.09 -9.89
CA VAL A 46 -36.03 -0.06 -9.70
C VAL A 46 -36.40 -0.59 -8.32
N HIS A 47 -37.36 0.10 -7.70
CA HIS A 47 -37.81 -0.08 -6.34
C HIS A 47 -38.55 -1.41 -6.15
N ALA A 48 -38.41 -1.99 -4.95
CA ALA A 48 -39.52 -2.66 -4.29
C ALA A 48 -39.49 -2.24 -2.81
N ALA A 49 -40.28 -1.21 -2.50
CA ALA A 49 -40.59 -0.80 -1.14
C ALA A 49 -41.53 -1.86 -0.52
N GLY A 50 -41.06 -2.53 0.52
CA GLY A 50 -41.92 -3.17 1.51
C GLY A 50 -42.28 -2.15 2.60
N GLU A 51 -43.54 -2.18 3.05
CA GLU A 51 -44.15 -1.26 4.01
C GLU A 51 -43.42 -1.14 5.37
N PRO A 52 -43.59 0.00 6.09
CA PRO A 52 -42.81 0.31 7.28
C PRO A 52 -43.27 -0.48 8.51
N SER A 53 -42.42 -1.38 9.01
CA SER A 53 -42.56 -1.93 10.36
C SER A 53 -41.91 -0.98 11.37
N THR A 54 -42.73 -0.49 12.30
CA THR A 54 -42.52 -0.03 13.69
C THR A 54 -41.11 0.45 14.12
N PRO A 55 -40.96 1.61 14.79
CA PRO A 55 -39.66 2.14 15.18
C PRO A 55 -38.98 1.23 16.21
N SER A 56 -38.07 0.38 15.74
CA SER A 56 -37.08 -0.24 16.60
C SER A 56 -36.16 0.88 17.10
N THR A 57 -36.17 1.08 18.42
CA THR A 57 -35.24 1.92 19.16
C THR A 57 -33.84 1.73 18.60
N THR A 58 -33.40 2.71 17.80
CA THR A 58 -32.03 2.78 17.29
C THR A 58 -31.16 3.01 18.50
N THR A 59 -30.68 1.92 19.10
CA THR A 59 -29.61 1.98 20.08
C THR A 59 -28.39 2.44 19.30
N ALA A 60 -28.18 3.76 19.25
CA ALA A 60 -27.01 4.36 18.65
C ALA A 60 -25.79 3.71 19.29
N THR A 61 -25.14 2.82 18.55
CA THR A 61 -23.88 2.20 18.91
C THR A 61 -22.88 3.32 19.04
N ARG A 62 -22.62 3.79 20.27
CA ARG A 62 -21.48 4.65 20.58
C ARG A 62 -20.26 3.95 19.98
N HIS A 63 -19.68 4.53 18.93
CA HIS A 63 -18.40 4.07 18.41
C HIS A 63 -17.42 4.11 19.57
N ALA A 64 -17.03 2.94 20.07
CA ALA A 64 -15.99 2.86 21.08
C ALA A 64 -14.77 3.60 20.55
N LYS A 65 -14.26 4.55 21.35
CA LYS A 65 -13.07 5.32 20.98
C LYS A 65 -11.95 4.33 20.67
N TRP A 66 -11.39 4.43 19.46
CA TRP A 66 -10.35 3.52 19.01
C TRP A 66 -9.14 3.59 19.96
N ALA A 67 -8.64 2.42 20.35
CA ALA A 67 -7.40 2.24 21.10
C ALA A 67 -6.59 1.10 20.46
N ILE A 68 -5.26 1.11 20.63
CA ILE A 68 -4.34 0.15 19.98
C ILE A 68 -4.75 -1.31 20.26
N ASP A 69 -5.20 -1.62 21.47
CA ASP A 69 -5.61 -2.98 21.86
C ASP A 69 -7.09 -3.30 21.62
N SER A 70 -7.88 -2.31 21.16
CA SER A 70 -9.34 -2.47 21.02
C SER A 70 -9.75 -3.59 20.06
N TRP A 71 -8.88 -3.94 19.09
CA TRP A 71 -9.12 -5.03 18.14
C TRP A 71 -9.03 -6.42 18.78
N LYS A 72 -8.29 -6.59 19.89
CA LYS A 72 -8.13 -7.89 20.60
C LYS A 72 -9.45 -8.38 21.19
N PHE A 73 -10.38 -7.48 21.46
CA PHE A 73 -11.73 -7.80 21.96
C PHE A 73 -12.74 -8.12 20.84
N LYS A 74 -12.32 -8.08 19.57
CA LYS A 74 -13.15 -8.45 18.43
C LYS A 74 -12.90 -9.91 18.05
N LYS A 75 -13.92 -10.56 17.48
CA LYS A 75 -13.77 -11.93 16.95
C LYS A 75 -12.80 -11.90 15.75
N ALA A 76 -11.62 -12.47 15.93
CA ALA A 76 -10.63 -12.62 14.88
C ALA A 76 -10.63 -14.06 14.35
N LEU A 77 -10.67 -14.20 13.04
CA LEU A 77 -10.62 -15.48 12.33
C LEU A 77 -9.21 -15.70 11.78
N GLN A 78 -8.85 -16.96 11.48
CA GLN A 78 -7.57 -17.33 10.83
C GLN A 78 -6.31 -17.09 11.67
N LEU A 79 -6.45 -16.92 12.99
CA LEU A 79 -5.31 -16.84 13.90
C LEU A 79 -4.73 -18.24 14.15
N PRO A 80 -3.40 -18.39 14.13
CA PRO A 80 -2.74 -19.59 14.63
C PRO A 80 -2.98 -19.79 16.13
N GLU A 81 -3.13 -21.04 16.55
CA GLU A 81 -3.05 -21.42 17.95
C GLU A 81 -1.59 -21.67 18.33
N TYR A 82 -1.06 -20.87 19.25
CA TYR A 82 0.31 -21.01 19.73
C TYR A 82 0.32 -21.84 21.04
N PRO A 83 1.01 -22.99 21.08
CA PRO A 83 1.03 -23.86 22.26
C PRO A 83 1.79 -23.24 23.45
N ASN A 84 2.78 -22.38 23.18
CA ASN A 84 3.61 -21.72 24.20
C ASN A 84 3.36 -20.20 24.18
N LYS A 85 2.70 -19.68 25.23
CA LYS A 85 2.32 -18.27 25.32
C LYS A 85 3.51 -17.39 25.72
N GLU A 86 4.42 -17.92 26.53
CA GLU A 86 5.63 -17.25 26.98
C GLU A 86 6.56 -16.95 25.81
N ALA A 87 6.77 -17.94 24.94
CA ALA A 87 7.55 -17.80 23.70
C ALA A 87 6.91 -16.79 22.75
N HIS A 88 5.59 -16.85 22.56
CA HIS A 88 4.86 -15.87 21.76
C HIS A 88 5.04 -14.44 22.28
N ASN A 89 4.88 -14.22 23.60
CA ASN A 89 5.06 -12.92 24.23
C ASN A 89 6.52 -12.43 24.15
N SER A 90 7.49 -13.34 24.24
CA SER A 90 8.90 -13.00 24.05
C SER A 90 9.17 -12.50 22.63
N VAL A 91 8.63 -13.16 21.60
CA VAL A 91 8.77 -12.73 20.20
C VAL A 91 8.12 -11.37 19.98
N LEU A 92 6.93 -11.13 20.54
CA LEU A 92 6.26 -9.83 20.45
C LEU A 92 7.12 -8.70 21.02
N LYS A 93 7.70 -8.88 22.21
CA LYS A 93 8.60 -7.87 22.83
C LYS A 93 9.82 -7.58 21.96
N THR A 94 10.40 -8.60 21.33
CA THR A 94 11.52 -8.41 20.41
C THR A 94 11.10 -7.59 19.18
N LEU A 95 9.94 -7.88 18.59
CA LEU A 95 9.44 -7.16 17.41
C LEU A 95 9.08 -5.71 17.73
N GLU A 96 8.57 -5.42 18.93
CA GLU A 96 8.28 -4.05 19.38
C GLU A 96 9.54 -3.18 19.48
N ALA A 97 10.71 -3.78 19.71
CA ALA A 97 11.98 -3.06 19.79
C ALA A 97 12.63 -2.78 18.42
N PHE A 98 12.17 -3.43 17.36
CA PHE A 98 12.73 -3.24 16.02
C PHE A 98 12.22 -1.97 15.33
N PRO A 99 13.03 -1.36 14.45
CA PRO A 99 12.60 -0.19 13.71
C PRO A 99 11.39 -0.53 12.80
N PRO A 100 10.47 0.43 12.60
CA PRO A 100 9.34 0.22 11.71
C PRO A 100 9.81 0.04 10.25
N ILE A 101 9.06 -0.77 9.49
CA ILE A 101 9.36 -1.03 8.07
C ILE A 101 9.06 0.20 7.20
N VAL A 102 8.10 1.03 7.61
CA VAL A 102 7.69 2.26 6.90
C VAL A 102 7.53 3.42 7.87
N PHE A 103 7.84 4.62 7.41
CA PHE A 103 7.65 5.84 8.19
C PHE A 103 6.23 6.42 7.99
N ALA A 104 5.72 7.13 8.99
CA ALA A 104 4.39 7.74 8.93
C ALA A 104 4.24 8.76 7.79
N GLY A 105 5.32 9.45 7.41
CA GLY A 105 5.33 10.38 6.28
C GLY A 105 5.11 9.69 4.93
N GLU A 106 5.69 8.50 4.76
CA GLU A 106 5.54 7.70 3.55
C GLU A 106 4.11 7.18 3.40
N ALA A 107 3.50 6.70 4.49
CA ALA A 107 2.10 6.28 4.52
C ALA A 107 1.14 7.43 4.18
N LYS A 108 1.36 8.64 4.72
CA LYS A 108 0.59 9.84 4.38
C LYS A 108 0.77 10.26 2.92
N ASN A 109 1.98 10.14 2.39
CA ASN A 109 2.25 10.41 0.98
C ASN A 109 1.52 9.40 0.07
N LEU A 110 1.55 8.11 0.41
CA LEU A 110 0.79 7.07 -0.30
C LEU A 110 -0.71 7.36 -0.25
N GLN A 111 -1.25 7.74 0.91
CA GLN A 111 -2.66 8.13 1.06
C GLN A 111 -3.03 9.30 0.13
N LYS A 112 -2.17 10.32 0.02
CA LYS A 112 -2.39 11.43 -0.93
C LYS A 112 -2.45 10.94 -2.37
N ARG A 113 -1.56 10.04 -2.77
CA ARG A 113 -1.57 9.47 -4.13
C ARG A 113 -2.79 8.60 -4.38
N LEU A 114 -3.20 7.78 -3.42
CA LEU A 114 -4.43 6.97 -3.52
C LEU A 114 -5.68 7.84 -3.66
N ARG A 115 -5.70 9.04 -3.04
CA ARG A 115 -6.76 10.02 -3.28
C ARG A 115 -6.82 10.45 -4.74
N GLU A 116 -5.69 10.74 -5.38
CA GLU A 116 -5.65 11.08 -6.81
C GLU A 116 -6.23 9.95 -7.67
N ALA A 117 -5.91 8.69 -7.34
CA ALA A 117 -6.49 7.55 -8.05
C ALA A 117 -8.01 7.42 -7.84
N ALA A 118 -8.50 7.68 -6.62
CA ALA A 118 -9.94 7.69 -6.33
C ALA A 118 -10.69 8.80 -7.08
N LEU A 119 -10.02 9.91 -7.39
CA LEU A 119 -10.55 11.00 -8.20
C LEU A 119 -10.41 10.77 -9.72
N GLY A 120 -9.79 9.65 -10.14
CA GLY A 120 -9.54 9.34 -11.55
C GLY A 120 -8.32 10.02 -12.16
N ASN A 121 -7.49 10.69 -11.34
CA ASN A 121 -6.29 11.41 -11.80
C ASN A 121 -5.04 10.51 -11.87
N ALA A 122 -5.12 9.26 -11.42
CA ALA A 122 -4.02 8.30 -11.42
C ALA A 122 -4.55 6.86 -11.47
N PHE A 123 -3.71 5.93 -11.92
CA PHE A 123 -3.99 4.50 -11.91
C PHE A 123 -3.15 3.78 -10.85
N ILE A 124 -3.68 2.71 -10.25
CA ILE A 124 -2.93 1.89 -9.27
C ILE A 124 -2.50 0.59 -9.94
N LEU A 125 -1.20 0.33 -9.92
CA LEU A 125 -0.63 -0.96 -10.27
C LEU A 125 -0.16 -1.66 -8.99
N GLN A 126 -0.84 -2.73 -8.61
CA GLN A 126 -0.42 -3.60 -7.51
C GLN A 126 0.02 -4.95 -8.05
N GLY A 127 1.22 -5.41 -7.66
CA GLY A 127 1.76 -6.68 -8.13
C GLY A 127 2.81 -7.26 -7.20
N GLY A 128 3.03 -8.57 -7.31
CA GLY A 128 3.97 -9.34 -6.50
C GLY A 128 3.43 -10.75 -6.23
N ASP A 129 4.15 -11.50 -5.40
CA ASP A 129 3.87 -12.92 -5.19
C ASP A 129 2.55 -13.15 -4.43
N CYS A 130 1.96 -14.32 -4.65
CA CYS A 130 0.73 -14.70 -3.95
C CYS A 130 0.98 -14.82 -2.43
N ALA A 131 2.13 -15.38 -2.06
CA ALA A 131 2.76 -15.16 -0.78
C ALA A 131 4.25 -15.38 -0.86
N ASP A 132 4.93 -14.63 -0.02
CA ASP A 132 6.36 -14.71 0.19
C ASP A 132 6.69 -16.06 0.89
N SER A 133 7.76 -16.71 0.44
CA SER A 133 8.33 -17.91 1.07
C SER A 133 9.73 -17.58 1.61
N PHE A 134 10.05 -18.01 2.82
CA PHE A 134 11.39 -17.80 3.40
C PHE A 134 12.50 -18.44 2.56
N LYS A 135 12.22 -19.59 1.95
CA LYS A 135 13.18 -20.31 1.10
C LYS A 135 13.47 -19.56 -0.20
N GLU A 136 12.46 -18.87 -0.73
CA GLU A 136 12.53 -18.15 -2.01
C GLU A 136 12.79 -16.65 -1.82
N PHE A 137 13.03 -16.22 -0.58
CA PHE A 137 13.36 -14.84 -0.24
C PHE A 137 14.82 -14.55 -0.57
N ASN A 138 15.09 -14.28 -1.85
CA ASN A 138 16.41 -13.90 -2.34
C ASN A 138 16.37 -12.55 -3.08
N ALA A 139 17.52 -11.89 -3.16
CA ALA A 139 17.63 -10.58 -3.80
C ALA A 139 17.34 -10.61 -5.32
N ILE A 140 17.54 -11.75 -5.98
CA ILE A 140 17.31 -11.92 -7.42
C ILE A 140 15.81 -11.87 -7.73
N ASN A 141 15.01 -12.65 -7.00
CA ASN A 141 13.55 -12.72 -7.13
C ASN A 141 12.93 -11.35 -6.84
N ILE A 142 13.36 -10.68 -5.76
CA ILE A 142 12.87 -9.34 -5.41
C ILE A 142 13.17 -8.36 -6.55
N ARG A 143 14.40 -8.36 -7.07
CA ARG A 143 14.81 -7.50 -8.17
C ARG A 143 14.00 -7.78 -9.43
N ASP A 144 13.79 -9.03 -9.77
CA ASP A 144 13.13 -9.42 -11.01
C ASP A 144 11.62 -9.13 -10.95
N THR A 145 10.97 -9.36 -9.81
CA THR A 145 9.59 -8.92 -9.54
C THR A 145 9.47 -7.39 -9.60
N PHE A 146 10.43 -6.65 -9.02
CA PHE A 146 10.45 -5.20 -9.09
C PHE A 146 10.62 -4.67 -10.52
N ARG A 147 11.48 -5.30 -11.33
CA ARG A 147 11.68 -4.96 -12.75
C ARG A 147 10.39 -5.13 -13.55
N ILE A 148 9.69 -6.24 -13.37
CA ILE A 148 8.42 -6.51 -14.05
C ILE A 148 7.38 -5.45 -13.66
N LEU A 149 7.25 -5.14 -12.37
CA LEU A 149 6.33 -4.10 -11.88
C LEU A 149 6.63 -2.73 -12.49
N LEU A 150 7.92 -2.36 -12.59
CA LEU A 150 8.33 -1.11 -13.21
C LEU A 150 8.05 -1.09 -14.72
N GLN A 151 8.36 -2.16 -15.44
CA GLN A 151 8.11 -2.27 -16.88
C GLN A 151 6.62 -2.13 -17.21
N MET A 152 5.76 -2.86 -16.50
CA MET A 152 4.32 -2.73 -16.64
C MET A 152 3.83 -1.31 -16.33
N SER A 153 4.41 -0.66 -15.32
CA SER A 153 4.03 0.71 -14.97
C SER A 153 4.32 1.71 -16.10
N VAL A 154 5.45 1.56 -16.80
CA VAL A 154 5.82 2.45 -17.91
C VAL A 154 4.87 2.26 -19.09
N VAL A 155 4.55 1.00 -19.42
CA VAL A 155 3.61 0.67 -20.50
C VAL A 155 2.21 1.24 -20.20
N MET A 156 1.70 1.08 -18.98
CA MET A 156 0.39 1.62 -18.60
C MET A 156 0.38 3.14 -18.51
N MET A 157 1.45 3.78 -18.04
CA MET A 157 1.57 5.23 -18.04
C MET A 157 1.49 5.79 -19.45
N PHE A 158 2.17 5.17 -20.41
CA PHE A 158 2.15 5.59 -21.80
C PHE A 158 0.78 5.35 -22.46
N GLY A 159 0.21 4.15 -22.28
CA GLY A 159 -1.08 3.80 -22.89
C GLY A 159 -2.28 4.54 -22.28
N GLY A 160 -2.26 4.78 -20.98
CA GLY A 160 -3.34 5.48 -20.26
C GLY A 160 -3.17 6.99 -20.15
N GLN A 161 -2.02 7.54 -20.58
CA GLN A 161 -1.65 8.96 -20.44
C GLN A 161 -1.87 9.53 -19.03
N MET A 162 -1.68 8.70 -18.00
CA MET A 162 -1.94 9.07 -16.61
C MET A 162 -0.84 8.52 -15.68
N PRO A 163 -0.61 9.17 -14.53
CA PRO A 163 0.32 8.68 -13.53
C PRO A 163 -0.07 7.29 -13.01
N VAL A 164 0.92 6.38 -12.86
CA VAL A 164 0.72 5.07 -12.23
C VAL A 164 1.38 5.02 -10.84
N ILE A 165 0.58 4.68 -9.85
CA ILE A 165 0.99 4.40 -8.46
C ILE A 165 1.38 2.93 -8.37
N LYS A 166 2.66 2.67 -8.10
CA LYS A 166 3.23 1.33 -8.00
C LYS A 166 3.16 0.82 -6.56
N VAL A 167 2.53 -0.33 -6.35
CA VAL A 167 2.39 -0.97 -5.04
C VAL A 167 2.88 -2.42 -5.13
N GLY A 168 3.89 -2.76 -4.34
CA GLY A 168 4.42 -4.12 -4.28
C GLY A 168 3.69 -4.98 -3.25
N ARG A 169 3.35 -6.22 -3.60
CA ARG A 169 3.06 -7.30 -2.64
C ARG A 169 4.39 -7.95 -2.27
N MET A 170 5.05 -7.39 -1.25
CA MET A 170 6.39 -7.78 -0.81
C MET A 170 6.61 -7.34 0.65
N ALA A 171 7.63 -7.90 1.30
CA ALA A 171 8.08 -7.50 2.65
C ALA A 171 7.00 -7.65 3.75
N GLY A 172 6.16 -8.68 3.66
CA GLY A 172 5.16 -8.96 4.70
C GLY A 172 4.04 -9.91 4.31
N GLN A 173 3.99 -10.43 3.09
CA GLN A 173 2.91 -11.30 2.62
C GLN A 173 3.21 -12.77 2.98
N PHE A 174 3.52 -13.05 4.25
CA PHE A 174 3.82 -14.41 4.73
C PHE A 174 2.58 -15.16 5.22
N ALA A 175 1.59 -14.45 5.73
CA ALA A 175 0.35 -15.06 6.21
C ALA A 175 -0.57 -15.46 5.04
N LYS A 176 -1.21 -16.62 5.16
CA LYS A 176 -2.24 -17.10 4.23
C LYS A 176 -3.51 -17.52 4.97
N PRO A 177 -4.69 -17.02 4.58
CA PRO A 177 -5.94 -17.58 5.08
C PRO A 177 -6.09 -19.02 4.57
N ARG A 178 -6.62 -19.90 5.41
CA ARG A 178 -6.90 -21.29 5.06
C ARG A 178 -8.39 -21.58 5.25
N SER A 179 -8.95 -22.41 4.37
CA SER A 179 -10.32 -22.90 4.51
C SER A 179 -10.47 -23.80 5.74
N ASN A 180 -9.52 -24.71 5.95
CA ASN A 180 -9.50 -25.67 7.05
C ASN A 180 -8.19 -25.53 7.85
N GLN A 181 -8.26 -25.87 9.14
CA GLN A 181 -7.11 -25.82 10.06
C GLN A 181 -6.09 -26.94 9.79
N PHE A 182 -6.56 -28.11 9.36
CA PHE A 182 -5.73 -29.30 9.10
C PHE A 182 -5.70 -29.68 7.62
N GLU A 183 -4.59 -30.31 7.22
CA GLU A 183 -4.40 -30.99 5.94
C GLU A 183 -4.25 -32.48 6.20
N GLU A 184 -5.04 -33.29 5.52
CA GLU A 184 -4.83 -34.73 5.48
C GLU A 184 -3.74 -35.03 4.45
N LYS A 185 -2.65 -35.66 4.90
CA LYS A 185 -1.53 -36.04 4.01
C LYS A 185 -1.54 -37.53 3.64
N ASN A 186 -2.35 -38.35 4.30
CA ASN A 186 -2.67 -39.76 4.01
C ASN A 186 -3.87 -40.15 4.92
N GLU A 187 -4.50 -41.32 4.71
CA GLU A 187 -5.69 -41.80 5.44
C GLU A 187 -5.59 -41.76 6.99
N TRP A 188 -4.38 -41.62 7.55
CA TRP A 188 -4.12 -41.63 8.99
C TRP A 188 -3.31 -40.41 9.51
N CYS A 189 -3.13 -39.35 8.71
CA CYS A 189 -2.26 -38.24 9.11
C CYS A 189 -2.87 -36.86 8.84
N GLU A 190 -3.34 -36.20 9.90
CA GLU A 190 -3.69 -34.78 9.92
C GLU A 190 -2.49 -33.93 10.33
N ILE A 191 -2.20 -32.89 9.56
CA ILE A 191 -1.10 -31.96 9.81
C ILE A 191 -1.65 -30.53 9.82
N ALA A 192 -1.32 -29.76 10.86
CA ALA A 192 -1.70 -28.35 10.95
C ALA A 192 -1.14 -27.55 9.78
N LYS A 193 -1.99 -26.76 9.12
CA LYS A 193 -1.66 -25.99 7.91
C LYS A 193 -0.79 -24.75 8.15
N LEU A 194 -0.24 -24.61 9.36
CA LEU A 194 0.39 -23.39 9.85
C LEU A 194 1.74 -23.05 9.23
N SER A 195 2.47 -24.04 8.70
CA SER A 195 3.90 -23.87 8.39
C SER A 195 4.43 -24.90 7.38
N ARG A 196 3.87 -24.95 6.17
CA ARG A 196 4.52 -25.63 5.03
C ARG A 196 4.67 -24.68 3.86
N ARG A 197 5.83 -24.02 3.78
CA ARG A 197 6.51 -23.52 2.59
C ARG A 197 7.99 -23.32 2.92
#